data_AF-A0A1L5KK41-F1
#
_entry.id   AF-A0A1L5KK41-F1
#
_cell.length_a   1.000
_cell.length_b   1.000
_cell.length_c   1.000
_cell.angle_alpha   90.00
_cell.angle_beta   90.00
_cell.angle_gamma   90.00
#
_symmetry.space_group_name_H-M   'P 1'
#
loop_
_entity.id
_entity.type
_entity.pdbx_description
1 polymer ?
#
loop_
_entity_poly.entity_id
_entity_poly.type
_entity_poly.pdbx_seq_one_letter_code
_entity_poly.pdbx_strand_id
1 'polypeptide(L)'
;ENGVGMMRLLETEVKERLEQLEGDDREVNATVATGRLAAPYIGKMIKLVQKKFPNVQAEVYAVKNNFFGEKITVSGLITATDLMDQLAQRNLGEKVLIPCNMLRSGEDVFLDDLTVEDVRQALKTEVVVVDEPGADLVNCLIEAPDHKKIRRRQIYEQTGSSDSGQT
;
A
#
# COMPACT_ATOMS: atom_id res chain seq x y z
N GLU A 1 -1.37 8.60 18.99
CA GLU A 1 -0.51 7.43 19.23
C GLU A 1 0.88 7.70 18.66
N ASN A 2 1.97 7.35 19.35
CA ASN A 2 3.32 7.56 18.81
C ASN A 2 3.62 6.47 17.76
N GLY A 3 4.45 6.78 16.75
CA GLY A 3 4.76 5.87 15.64
C GLY A 3 5.22 4.46 16.03
N VAL A 4 5.72 4.25 17.25
CA VAL A 4 6.09 2.93 17.78
C VAL A 4 4.87 2.02 18.02
N GLY A 5 3.73 2.58 18.44
CA GLY A 5 2.49 1.82 18.68
C GLY A 5 1.94 1.24 17.37
N MET A 6 1.78 2.10 16.37
CA MET A 6 1.31 1.73 15.03
C MET A 6 2.17 0.64 14.37
N MET A 7 3.50 0.71 14.53
CA MET A 7 4.40 -0.31 13.96
C MET A 7 4.27 -1.66 14.65
N ARG A 8 4.03 -1.67 15.98
CA ARG A 8 3.82 -2.90 16.72
C ARG A 8 2.47 -3.53 16.38
N LEU A 9 1.44 -2.71 16.22
CA LEU A 9 0.12 -3.17 15.78
C LEU A 9 0.21 -3.81 14.39
N LEU A 10 0.83 -3.12 13.43
CA LEU A 10 1.08 -3.65 12.09
C LEU A 10 1.77 -5.03 12.12
N GLU A 11 2.84 -5.16 12.90
CA GLU A 11 3.56 -6.44 13.03
C GLU A 11 2.70 -7.54 13.65
N THR A 12 1.83 -7.18 14.60
CA THR A 12 0.93 -8.12 15.27
C THR A 12 -0.11 -8.64 14.28
N GLU A 13 -0.80 -7.74 13.59
CA GLU A 13 -1.84 -8.09 12.62
C GLU A 13 -1.29 -8.89 11.43
N VAL A 14 -0.07 -8.57 10.96
CA VAL A 14 0.62 -9.38 9.93
C VAL A 14 0.86 -10.80 10.43
N LYS A 15 1.34 -10.98 11.67
CA LYS A 15 1.60 -12.32 12.23
C LYS A 15 0.31 -13.10 12.42
N GLU A 16 -0.70 -12.49 13.01
CA GLU A 16 -2.01 -13.12 13.23
C GLU A 16 -2.63 -13.56 11.90
N ARG A 17 -2.54 -12.71 10.86
CA ARG A 17 -3.02 -13.08 9.53
C ARG A 17 -2.23 -14.23 8.92
N LEU A 18 -0.91 -14.22 9.07
CA LEU A 18 -0.06 -15.31 8.60
C LEU A 18 -0.39 -16.61 9.34
N GLU A 19 -0.67 -16.60 10.64
CA GLU A 19 -1.05 -17.79 11.43
C GLU A 19 -2.32 -18.46 10.90
N GLN A 20 -3.26 -17.69 10.36
CA GLN A 20 -4.52 -18.18 9.77
C GLN A 20 -4.37 -18.79 8.36
N LEU A 21 -3.21 -18.64 7.74
CA LEU A 21 -2.96 -19.13 6.37
C LEU A 21 -2.19 -20.45 6.41
N GLU A 22 -2.35 -21.27 5.38
CA GLU A 22 -1.38 -22.33 5.09
C GLU A 22 -0.33 -21.78 4.11
N GLY A 23 0.93 -22.10 4.34
CA GLY A 23 2.01 -21.72 3.43
C GLY A 23 1.98 -22.59 2.17
N ASP A 24 2.41 -22.04 1.04
CA ASP A 24 2.51 -22.74 -0.23
C ASP A 24 3.65 -22.17 -1.09
N ASP A 25 3.83 -22.75 -2.27
CA ASP A 25 4.91 -22.40 -3.21
C ASP A 25 4.52 -21.33 -4.23
N ARG A 26 3.45 -20.54 -3.97
CA ARG A 26 3.00 -19.50 -4.92
C ARG A 26 4.12 -18.53 -5.25
N GLU A 27 4.22 -18.17 -6.51
CA GLU A 27 5.20 -17.19 -6.99
C GLU A 27 4.53 -15.83 -7.15
N VAL A 28 5.12 -14.82 -6.51
CA VAL A 28 4.71 -13.43 -6.63
C VAL A 28 5.98 -12.61 -6.81
N ASN A 29 5.96 -11.67 -7.74
CA ASN A 29 6.98 -10.64 -7.83
C ASN A 29 6.29 -9.28 -7.81
N ALA A 30 6.52 -8.48 -6.78
CA ALA A 30 5.83 -7.21 -6.58
C ALA A 30 6.79 -6.10 -6.13
N THR A 31 6.31 -4.87 -6.17
CA THR A 31 6.96 -3.72 -5.56
C THR A 31 6.05 -3.14 -4.48
N VAL A 32 6.60 -2.77 -3.33
CA VAL A 32 5.88 -1.99 -2.30
C VAL A 32 6.49 -0.60 -2.24
N ALA A 33 5.76 0.40 -2.72
CA ALA A 33 6.21 1.78 -2.72
C ALA A 33 5.67 2.50 -1.48
N THR A 34 6.57 3.11 -0.70
CA THR A 34 6.21 3.82 0.54
C THR A 34 7.15 4.97 0.82
N GLY A 35 6.83 5.81 1.81
CA GLY A 35 7.70 6.87 2.27
C GLY A 35 8.95 6.32 2.97
N ARG A 36 10.07 7.06 2.89
CA ARG A 36 11.37 6.66 3.47
C ARG A 36 11.29 6.23 4.94
N LEU A 37 10.43 6.86 5.74
CA LEU A 37 10.29 6.52 7.16
C LEU A 37 9.70 5.13 7.39
N ALA A 38 8.76 4.70 6.54
CA ALA A 38 8.05 3.43 6.68
C ALA A 38 8.78 2.25 6.01
N ALA A 39 9.58 2.52 4.96
CA ALA A 39 10.29 1.50 4.18
C ALA A 39 11.02 0.42 5.00
N PRO A 40 11.84 0.73 6.02
CA PRO A 40 12.52 -0.31 6.79
C PRO A 40 11.55 -1.20 7.60
N TYR A 41 10.39 -0.69 8.00
CA TYR A 41 9.38 -1.44 8.73
C TYR A 41 8.58 -2.36 7.81
N ILE A 42 8.15 -1.83 6.66
CA ILE A 42 7.51 -2.65 5.62
C ILE A 42 8.44 -3.78 5.18
N GLY A 43 9.73 -3.51 5.00
CA GLY A 43 10.73 -4.55 4.68
C GLY A 43 10.81 -5.67 5.73
N LYS A 44 10.56 -5.38 7.02
CA LYS A 44 10.46 -6.43 8.04
C LYS A 44 9.20 -7.27 7.86
N MET A 45 8.07 -6.66 7.51
CA MET A 45 6.81 -7.35 7.29
C MET A 45 6.90 -8.28 6.06
N ILE A 46 7.49 -7.81 4.96
CA ILE A 46 7.75 -8.64 3.77
C ILE A 46 8.57 -9.88 4.13
N LYS A 47 9.60 -9.73 4.96
CA LYS A 47 10.39 -10.88 5.45
C LYS A 47 9.57 -11.86 6.29
N LEU A 48 8.56 -11.41 7.02
CA LEU A 48 7.66 -12.31 7.75
C LEU A 48 6.79 -13.11 6.77
N VAL A 49 6.24 -12.46 5.75
CA VAL A 49 5.46 -13.13 4.70
C VAL A 49 6.33 -14.16 3.96
N GLN A 50 7.56 -13.78 3.59
CA GLN A 50 8.53 -14.65 2.90
C GLN A 50 8.90 -15.92 3.66
N LYS A 51 8.89 -15.89 5.00
CA LYS A 51 9.11 -17.10 5.80
C LYS A 51 8.02 -18.14 5.60
N LYS A 52 6.80 -17.70 5.26
CA LYS A 52 5.63 -18.56 5.06
C LYS A 52 5.37 -18.87 3.58
N PHE A 53 5.74 -17.95 2.69
CA PHE A 53 5.62 -18.07 1.23
C PHE A 53 6.98 -17.77 0.58
N PRO A 54 7.88 -18.77 0.44
CA PRO A 54 9.27 -18.54 0.04
C PRO A 54 9.47 -17.93 -1.35
N ASN A 55 8.53 -18.15 -2.27
CA ASN A 55 8.58 -17.66 -3.65
C ASN A 55 7.89 -16.29 -3.84
N VAL A 56 7.43 -15.67 -2.75
CA VAL A 56 6.89 -14.30 -2.76
C VAL A 56 8.05 -13.30 -2.63
N GLN A 57 8.35 -12.60 -3.71
CA GLN A 57 9.36 -11.55 -3.76
C GLN A 57 8.69 -10.18 -3.82
N ALA A 58 9.07 -9.28 -2.92
CA ALA A 58 8.61 -7.90 -2.95
C ALA A 58 9.74 -6.93 -2.67
N GLU A 59 10.09 -6.09 -3.64
CA GLU A 59 11.04 -4.99 -3.43
C GLU A 59 10.33 -3.86 -2.68
N VAL A 60 10.88 -3.44 -1.53
CA VAL A 60 10.37 -2.24 -0.84
C VAL A 60 11.11 -1.02 -1.35
N TYR A 61 10.39 -0.16 -2.06
CA TYR A 61 10.93 1.06 -2.63
C TYR A 61 10.57 2.29 -1.78
N ALA A 62 11.61 2.96 -1.27
CA ALA A 62 11.48 4.19 -0.50
C ALA A 62 11.40 5.41 -1.44
N VAL A 63 10.19 5.87 -1.71
CA VAL A 63 9.92 7.02 -2.59
C VAL A 63 10.39 8.29 -1.91
N LYS A 64 11.15 9.10 -2.64
CA LYS A 64 11.53 10.45 -2.19
C LYS A 64 10.36 11.39 -2.48
N ASN A 65 10.05 12.26 -1.53
CA ASN A 65 9.08 13.32 -1.74
C ASN A 65 9.77 14.49 -2.44
N ASN A 66 9.65 14.62 -3.75
CA ASN A 66 10.19 15.76 -4.48
C ASN A 66 9.18 16.91 -4.53
N PHE A 67 7.89 16.59 -4.48
CA PHE A 67 6.81 17.58 -4.55
C PHE A 67 6.79 18.54 -3.36
N PHE A 68 6.77 18.02 -2.13
CA PHE A 68 6.82 18.80 -0.87
C PHE A 68 8.24 18.93 -0.29
N GLY A 69 9.22 18.22 -0.88
CA GLY A 69 10.64 18.32 -0.55
C GLY A 69 11.17 17.13 0.25
N GLU A 70 12.43 16.75 -0.02
CA GLU A 70 13.00 15.45 0.38
C GLU A 70 13.12 15.20 1.90
N LYS A 71 12.99 16.26 2.71
CA LYS A 71 12.97 16.16 4.18
C LYS A 71 11.65 15.57 4.70
N ILE A 72 10.61 15.57 3.87
CA ILE A 72 9.33 14.94 4.16
C ILE A 72 9.43 13.45 3.81
N THR A 73 9.42 12.60 4.84
CA THR A 73 9.70 11.16 4.68
C THR A 73 8.51 10.24 4.94
N VAL A 74 7.34 10.81 5.25
CA VAL A 74 6.10 10.05 5.51
C VAL A 74 5.43 9.65 4.21
N SER A 75 4.73 8.51 4.19
CA SER A 75 4.04 8.02 2.99
C SER A 75 2.85 8.88 2.59
N GLY A 76 2.10 9.41 3.56
CA GLY A 76 0.87 10.16 3.27
C GLY A 76 1.04 11.55 2.67
N LEU A 77 2.28 11.93 2.34
CA LEU A 77 2.58 13.14 1.59
C LEU A 77 3.30 12.83 0.26
N ILE A 78 3.44 11.55 -0.11
CA ILE A 78 3.98 11.15 -1.41
C ILE A 78 2.90 11.34 -2.47
N THR A 79 3.27 11.94 -3.59
CA THR A 79 2.36 12.24 -4.70
C THR A 79 2.39 11.15 -5.78
N ALA A 80 1.42 11.16 -6.68
CA ALA A 80 1.43 10.28 -7.85
C ALA A 80 2.63 10.60 -8.76
N THR A 81 2.94 11.89 -8.95
CA THR A 81 4.10 12.34 -9.71
C THR A 81 5.41 11.75 -9.14
N ASP A 82 5.60 11.81 -7.83
CA ASP A 82 6.77 11.23 -7.16
C ASP A 82 6.90 9.71 -7.42
N LEU A 83 5.78 8.98 -7.41
CA LEU A 83 5.74 7.55 -7.72
C LEU A 83 6.12 7.29 -9.17
N MET A 84 5.43 7.93 -10.11
CA MET A 84 5.61 7.70 -11.54
C MET A 84 7.06 7.95 -11.97
N ASP A 85 7.62 9.10 -11.59
CA ASP A 85 8.98 9.50 -11.98
C ASP A 85 10.04 8.52 -11.47
N GLN A 86 9.87 8.00 -10.25
CA GLN A 86 10.87 7.15 -9.61
C GLN A 86 10.71 5.66 -9.93
N LEU A 87 9.52 5.24 -10.36
CA LEU A 87 9.21 3.85 -10.66
C LEU A 87 9.23 3.52 -12.17
N ALA A 88 9.11 4.51 -13.07
CA ALA A 88 8.95 4.32 -14.52
C ALA A 88 10.00 3.43 -15.21
N GLN A 89 11.23 3.34 -14.68
CA GLN A 89 12.34 2.57 -15.28
C GLN A 89 12.74 1.35 -14.44
N ARG A 90 11.90 0.93 -13.49
CA ARG A 90 12.18 -0.22 -12.63
C ARG A 90 11.42 -1.45 -13.12
N ASN A 91 11.94 -2.63 -12.77
CA ASN A 91 11.16 -3.86 -12.88
C ASN A 91 10.21 -3.94 -11.69
N LEU A 92 8.95 -3.62 -11.91
CA LEU A 92 7.95 -3.48 -10.84
C LEU A 92 7.31 -4.82 -10.44
N GLY A 93 7.53 -5.87 -11.22
CA GLY A 93 6.83 -7.14 -11.07
C GLY A 93 5.39 -7.07 -11.61
N GLU A 94 4.50 -7.87 -11.04
CA GLU A 94 3.10 -7.97 -11.45
C GLU A 94 2.23 -6.82 -10.91
N LYS A 95 2.64 -6.20 -9.80
CA LYS A 95 1.89 -5.15 -9.11
C LYS A 95 2.76 -4.27 -8.22
N VAL A 96 2.31 -3.03 -8.06
CA VAL A 96 2.83 -2.05 -7.10
C VAL A 96 1.82 -1.89 -5.97
N LEU A 97 2.23 -2.18 -4.74
CA LEU A 97 1.46 -1.94 -3.53
C LEU A 97 1.77 -0.53 -3.01
N ILE A 98 0.74 0.25 -2.73
CA ILE A 98 0.85 1.57 -2.09
C ILE A 98 -0.05 1.62 -0.85
N PRO A 99 0.35 2.28 0.25
CA PRO A 99 -0.53 2.47 1.40
C PRO A 99 -1.67 3.45 1.07
N CYS A 100 -2.87 3.19 1.60
CA CYS A 100 -4.06 4.02 1.40
C CYS A 100 -3.86 5.47 1.84
N ASN A 101 -3.00 5.71 2.83
CA ASN A 101 -2.72 7.04 3.34
C ASN A 101 -1.98 7.96 2.35
N MET A 102 -1.48 7.45 1.21
CA MET A 102 -1.00 8.29 0.09
C MET A 102 -2.13 9.01 -0.64
N LEU A 103 -3.36 8.53 -0.48
CA LEU A 103 -4.55 9.05 -1.14
C LEU A 103 -5.29 9.99 -0.18
N ARG A 104 -6.06 10.91 -0.76
CA ARG A 104 -7.04 11.71 -0.02
C ARG A 104 -8.06 10.77 0.61
N SER A 105 -8.54 11.15 1.80
CA SER A 105 -9.48 10.31 2.56
C SER A 105 -10.71 10.03 1.70
N GLY A 106 -10.92 8.74 1.43
CA GLY A 106 -12.06 8.24 0.67
C GLY A 106 -12.06 8.42 -0.82
N GLU A 107 -10.93 8.85 -1.36
CA GLU A 107 -10.77 9.04 -2.78
C GLU A 107 -9.64 8.15 -3.30
N ASP A 108 -9.69 7.88 -4.60
CA ASP A 108 -8.57 7.24 -5.31
C ASP A 108 -7.63 8.30 -5.90
N VAL A 109 -7.54 9.46 -5.24
CA VAL A 109 -6.87 10.68 -5.70
C VAL A 109 -5.72 11.00 -4.75
N PHE A 110 -4.53 11.27 -5.31
CA PHE A 110 -3.34 11.71 -4.57
C PHE A 110 -3.40 13.21 -4.26
N LEU A 111 -2.41 13.72 -3.50
CA LEU A 111 -2.38 15.14 -3.16
C LEU A 111 -2.16 16.07 -4.36
N ASP A 112 -1.58 15.58 -5.45
CA ASP A 112 -1.34 16.29 -6.72
C ASP A 112 -2.48 16.13 -7.75
N ASP A 113 -3.69 15.80 -7.29
CA ASP A 113 -4.93 15.68 -8.10
C ASP A 113 -4.94 14.55 -9.16
N LEU A 114 -3.89 13.74 -9.21
CA LEU A 114 -3.83 12.53 -10.03
C LEU A 114 -4.47 11.34 -9.31
N THR A 115 -4.92 10.36 -10.08
CA THR A 115 -5.60 9.18 -9.57
C THR A 115 -4.70 7.94 -9.53
N VAL A 116 -5.13 6.91 -8.79
CA VAL A 116 -4.53 5.57 -8.84
C VAL A 116 -4.52 5.02 -10.27
N GLU A 117 -5.57 5.33 -11.06
CA GLU A 117 -5.67 4.93 -12.46
C GLU A 117 -4.62 5.61 -13.34
N ASP A 118 -4.31 6.89 -13.10
CA ASP A 118 -3.25 7.60 -13.82
C ASP A 118 -1.88 6.95 -13.57
N VAL A 119 -1.59 6.60 -12.30
CA VAL A 119 -0.34 5.90 -11.93
C VAL A 119 -0.27 4.52 -12.60
N ARG A 120 -1.38 3.77 -12.58
CA ARG A 120 -1.48 2.44 -13.20
C ARG A 120 -1.20 2.52 -14.71
N GLN A 121 -1.78 3.50 -15.40
CA GLN A 121 -1.57 3.71 -16.82
C GLN A 121 -0.13 4.13 -17.15
N ALA A 122 0.44 5.04 -16.35
CA ALA A 122 1.80 5.52 -16.55
C ALA A 122 2.85 4.42 -16.33
N LEU A 123 2.71 3.62 -15.26
CA LEU A 123 3.62 2.54 -14.92
C LEU A 123 3.37 1.23 -15.69
N LYS A 124 2.23 1.14 -16.41
CA LYS A 124 1.79 -0.08 -17.11
C LYS A 124 1.83 -1.33 -16.22
N THR A 125 1.56 -1.13 -14.93
CA THR A 125 1.65 -2.13 -13.88
C THR A 125 0.46 -1.93 -12.96
N GLU A 126 -0.09 -3.04 -12.45
CA GLU A 126 -1.23 -2.96 -11.54
C GLU A 126 -0.89 -2.22 -10.25
N VAL A 127 -1.78 -1.34 -9.78
CA VAL A 127 -1.59 -0.59 -8.54
C VAL A 127 -2.63 -1.06 -7.53
N VAL A 128 -2.14 -1.67 -6.45
CA VAL A 128 -2.97 -2.24 -5.38
C VAL A 128 -2.82 -1.37 -4.15
N VAL A 129 -3.93 -0.83 -3.66
CA VAL A 129 -3.90 0.02 -2.47
C VAL A 129 -4.14 -0.82 -1.21
N VAL A 130 -3.17 -0.76 -0.31
CA VAL A 130 -3.15 -1.46 0.98
C VAL A 130 -3.82 -0.60 2.04
N ASP A 131 -4.85 -1.12 2.68
CA ASP A 131 -5.56 -0.47 3.80
C ASP A 131 -4.74 -0.51 5.10
N GLU A 132 -5.23 0.18 6.13
CA GLU A 132 -4.54 0.32 7.41
C GLU A 132 -4.21 -1.00 8.12
N PRO A 133 -5.10 -2.03 8.15
CA PRO A 133 -4.83 -3.26 8.88
C PRO A 133 -3.67 -4.06 8.27
N GLY A 134 -2.76 -4.56 9.10
CA GLY A 134 -1.62 -5.36 8.66
C GLY A 134 -2.00 -6.66 7.93
N ALA A 135 -3.18 -7.21 8.23
CA ALA A 135 -3.73 -8.35 7.50
C ALA A 135 -3.92 -8.06 6.00
N ASP A 136 -4.23 -6.80 5.66
CA ASP A 136 -4.47 -6.39 4.29
C ASP A 136 -3.17 -6.32 3.49
N LEU A 137 -2.05 -5.92 4.11
CA LEU A 137 -0.72 -6.03 3.48
C LEU A 137 -0.41 -7.47 3.06
N VAL A 138 -0.72 -8.44 3.92
CA VAL A 138 -0.51 -9.86 3.60
C VAL A 138 -1.37 -10.28 2.42
N ASN A 139 -2.68 -10.01 2.47
CA ASN A 139 -3.62 -10.39 1.41
C ASN A 139 -3.24 -9.75 0.07
N CYS A 140 -3.06 -8.42 0.04
CA CYS A 140 -2.68 -7.69 -1.16
C CYS A 140 -1.35 -8.17 -1.76
N LEU A 141 -0.44 -8.68 -0.93
CA LEU A 141 0.82 -9.21 -1.41
C LEU A 141 0.67 -10.61 -2.01
N ILE A 142 -0.07 -11.52 -1.38
CA ILE A 142 -0.12 -12.94 -1.81
C ILE A 142 -1.24 -13.27 -2.81
N GLU A 143 -2.22 -12.39 -2.97
CA GLU A 143 -3.36 -12.57 -3.89
C GLU A 143 -3.11 -11.90 -5.25
N ALA A 144 -3.78 -12.37 -6.30
CA ALA A 144 -3.74 -11.70 -7.59
C ALA A 144 -4.28 -10.26 -7.48
N PRO A 145 -3.83 -9.31 -8.33
CA PRO A 145 -4.35 -7.95 -8.33
C PRO A 145 -5.88 -7.91 -8.46
N ASP A 146 -6.57 -7.19 -7.56
CA ASP A 146 -8.04 -7.03 -7.58
C ASP A 146 -8.45 -5.54 -7.67
N HIS A 147 -8.90 -5.12 -8.85
CA HIS A 147 -9.42 -3.77 -9.13
C HIS A 147 -10.68 -3.41 -8.33
N LYS A 148 -11.41 -4.37 -7.78
CA LYS A 148 -12.65 -4.10 -7.01
C LYS A 148 -12.37 -3.43 -5.68
N LYS A 149 -11.14 -3.46 -5.17
CA LYS A 149 -10.77 -2.85 -3.88
C LYS A 149 -10.85 -1.33 -3.93
N ILE A 150 -10.44 -0.74 -5.05
CA ILE A 150 -10.59 0.69 -5.37
C ILE A 150 -12.08 1.08 -5.32
N ARG A 151 -12.93 0.36 -6.06
CA ARG A 151 -14.39 0.58 -6.07
C ARG A 151 -15.06 0.41 -4.70
N ARG A 152 -14.56 -0.48 -3.84
CA ARG A 152 -15.12 -0.69 -2.49
C ARG A 152 -14.90 0.53 -1.60
N ARG A 153 -13.75 1.20 -1.64
CA ARG A 153 -13.51 2.42 -0.84
C ARG A 153 -14.52 3.52 -1.14
N GLN A 154 -14.84 3.75 -2.41
CA GLN A 154 -15.85 4.72 -2.83
C GLN A 154 -17.27 4.45 -2.26
N ILE A 155 -17.59 3.19 -1.94
CA ILE A 155 -18.91 2.79 -1.45
C ILE A 155 -19.03 2.94 0.08
N TYR A 156 -18.00 2.56 0.84
CA TYR A 156 -18.04 2.58 2.31
C TYR A 156 -18.25 4.00 2.88
N GLU A 157 -17.75 5.04 2.21
CA GLU A 157 -17.92 6.43 2.65
C GLU A 157 -19.25 7.07 2.26
N GLN A 158 -19.89 6.63 1.17
CA GLN A 158 -21.27 7.05 0.87
C GLN A 158 -22.25 6.55 1.92
N THR A 159 -21.98 5.37 2.51
CA THR A 159 -22.80 4.81 3.60
C THR A 159 -22.46 5.37 4.99
N GLY A 160 -21.32 6.04 5.15
CA GLY A 160 -20.91 6.67 6.43
C GLY A 160 -21.39 8.12 6.60
N SER A 161 -21.87 8.77 5.52
CA SER A 161 -22.29 10.17 5.52
C SER A 161 -23.81 10.38 5.63
N SER A 162 -24.58 9.37 6.03
CA SER A 162 -26.04 9.48 6.23
C SER A 162 -26.47 8.98 7.60
N ASP A 163 -25.94 9.56 8.68
CA ASP A 163 -26.68 9.65 9.94
C ASP A 163 -26.13 10.76 10.84
N SER A 164 -26.69 11.96 10.75
CA SER A 164 -26.70 12.97 11.82
C SER A 164 -27.46 14.20 11.35
N GLY A 165 -28.76 14.24 11.65
CA GLY A 165 -29.54 15.45 11.41
C GLY A 165 -31.05 15.36 11.55
N GLN A 166 -31.58 14.55 12.48
CA GLN A 166 -32.96 14.73 12.94
C GLN A 166 -33.09 14.40 14.43
N THR A 167 -32.92 15.44 15.26
CA THR A 167 -33.76 15.75 16.43
C THR A 167 -33.59 17.22 16.76
#